data_AF-A0A073IN68-F1
#
_entry.id   AF-A0A073IN68-F1
#
_cell.length_a   1.000
_cell.length_b   1.000
_cell.length_c   1.000
_cell.angle_alpha   90.00
_cell.angle_beta   90.00
_cell.angle_gamma   90.00
#
_symmetry.space_group_name_H-M   'P 1'
#
loop_
_entity.id
_entity.type
_entity.pdbx_description
1 polymer ?
#
loop_
_entity_poly.entity_id
_entity_poly.type
_entity_poly.pdbx_seq_one_letter_code
_entity_poly.pdbx_strand_id
1 'polypeptide(L)'
;MKEWKNKGLFAKTFYSLNGLRSAFVNEKAVRQEAFGTAAATLLAIAMRRGCGSVFLVFLASLFPMAIELINTAVEEFVDAHFGPAYREEVRAIKDTLSAAVLLALIIGYGVCLKIIFF
;
A
#
# COMPACT_ATOMS: atom_id res chain seq x y z
N MET A 1 15.15 -23.21 13.10
CA MET A 1 14.71 -22.23 12.09
C MET A 1 14.95 -22.76 10.67
N LYS A 2 14.04 -23.58 10.10
CA LYS A 2 14.21 -24.13 8.73
C LYS A 2 12.91 -24.58 8.02
N GLU A 3 11.71 -24.21 8.49
CA GLU A 3 10.44 -24.67 7.87
C GLU A 3 9.83 -23.73 6.83
N TRP A 4 10.32 -22.50 6.70
CA TRP A 4 9.69 -21.48 5.85
C TRP A 4 10.14 -21.55 4.39
N LYS A 5 11.24 -22.26 4.10
CA LYS A 5 11.93 -22.18 2.82
C LYS A 5 11.33 -23.09 1.74
N ASN A 6 10.56 -24.13 2.11
CA ASN A 6 9.98 -25.14 1.20
C ASN A 6 8.45 -25.19 1.25
N LYS A 7 7.79 -24.04 1.09
CA LYS A 7 6.33 -24.00 0.90
C LYS A 7 6.02 -23.72 -0.57
N GLY A 8 5.14 -24.52 -1.17
CA GLY A 8 4.75 -24.40 -2.57
C GLY A 8 4.17 -23.02 -2.89
N LEU A 9 4.13 -22.65 -4.17
CA LEU A 9 3.62 -21.34 -4.63
C LEU A 9 2.25 -21.00 -4.03
N PHE A 10 1.38 -22.01 -3.93
CA PHE A 10 0.04 -21.89 -3.33
C PHE A 10 0.07 -21.42 -1.86
N ALA A 11 0.96 -21.99 -1.04
CA ALA A 11 1.10 -21.58 0.35
C ALA A 11 1.66 -20.15 0.49
N LYS A 12 2.56 -19.73 -0.41
CA LYS A 12 3.07 -18.35 -0.46
C LYS A 12 1.98 -17.34 -0.81
N THR A 13 1.08 -17.70 -1.73
CA THR A 13 -0.10 -16.87 -2.06
C THR A 13 -1.02 -16.72 -0.85
N PHE A 14 -1.27 -17.80 -0.10
CA PHE A 14 -2.07 -17.73 1.13
C PHE A 14 -1.45 -16.81 2.20
N TYR A 15 -0.14 -16.85 2.40
CA TYR A 15 0.53 -15.91 3.32
C TYR A 15 0.39 -14.46 2.87
N SER A 16 0.51 -14.20 1.56
CA SER A 16 0.35 -12.86 1.00
C SER A 16 -1.07 -12.33 1.19
N LEU A 17 -2.08 -13.17 0.94
CA LEU A 17 -3.50 -12.84 1.18
C LEU A 17 -3.81 -12.62 2.67
N ASN A 18 -3.21 -13.42 3.55
CA ASN A 18 -3.35 -13.22 5.00
C ASN A 18 -2.70 -11.90 5.44
N GLY A 19 -1.54 -11.54 4.90
CA GLY A 19 -0.89 -10.25 5.15
C GLY A 19 -1.77 -9.09 4.72
N LEU A 20 -2.31 -9.12 3.50
CA LEU A 20 -3.25 -8.10 3.00
C LEU A 20 -4.50 -8.01 3.87
N ARG A 21 -5.10 -9.14 4.26
CA ARG A 21 -6.27 -9.18 5.13
C ARG A 21 -5.98 -8.58 6.51
N SER A 22 -4.85 -8.95 7.11
CA SER A 22 -4.42 -8.44 8.42
C SER A 22 -4.25 -6.92 8.37
N ALA A 23 -3.49 -6.43 7.39
CA ALA A 23 -3.25 -5.01 7.20
C ALA A 23 -4.55 -4.24 6.94
N PHE A 24 -5.47 -4.77 6.11
CA PHE A 24 -6.76 -4.11 5.86
C PHE A 24 -7.64 -4.02 7.12
N VAL A 25 -7.63 -5.05 7.97
CA VAL A 25 -8.44 -5.06 9.21
C VAL A 25 -7.86 -4.13 10.27
N ASN A 26 -6.54 -4.14 10.44
CA ASN A 26 -5.88 -3.42 11.53
C ASN A 26 -5.56 -1.97 11.16
N GLU A 27 -5.15 -1.71 9.92
CA GLU A 27 -4.65 -0.41 9.50
C GLU A 27 -5.69 0.44 8.79
N LYS A 28 -5.97 1.62 9.36
CA LYS A 28 -6.87 2.59 8.76
C LYS A 28 -6.33 3.14 7.45
N ALA A 29 -5.03 3.38 7.35
CA ALA A 29 -4.39 3.93 6.15
C ALA A 29 -4.51 2.95 4.97
N VAL A 30 -4.28 1.65 5.19
CA VAL A 30 -4.47 0.61 4.17
C VAL A 30 -5.92 0.57 3.65
N ARG A 31 -6.92 0.76 4.52
CA ARG A 31 -8.32 0.89 4.08
C ARG A 31 -8.55 2.14 3.26
N GLN A 32 -7.97 3.28 3.65
CA GLN A 32 -8.08 4.53 2.88
C GLN A 32 -7.52 4.36 1.47
N GLU A 33 -6.39 3.69 1.31
CA GLU A 33 -5.83 3.40 -0.01
C GLU A 33 -6.68 2.43 -0.83
N ALA A 34 -7.31 1.45 -0.19
CA ALA A 34 -8.25 0.56 -0.88
C ALA A 34 -9.48 1.32 -1.39
N PHE A 35 -10.03 2.23 -0.57
CA PHE A 35 -11.11 3.10 -0.99
C PHE A 35 -10.67 4.07 -2.10
N GLY A 36 -9.46 4.63 -2.01
CA GLY A 36 -8.90 5.49 -3.05
C GLY A 36 -8.71 4.76 -4.38
N THR A 37 -8.21 3.53 -4.36
CA THR A 37 -8.10 2.64 -5.53
C THR A 37 -9.47 2.38 -6.16
N ALA A 38 -10.46 2.01 -5.34
CA ALA A 38 -11.82 1.79 -5.81
C ALA A 38 -12.43 3.07 -6.41
N ALA A 39 -12.28 4.20 -5.73
CA ALA A 39 -12.81 5.49 -6.18
C ALA A 39 -12.18 5.95 -7.49
N ALA A 40 -10.85 5.87 -7.63
CA ALA A 40 -10.15 6.23 -8.87
C ALA A 40 -10.57 5.34 -10.04
N THR A 41 -10.69 4.03 -9.81
CA THR A 41 -11.11 3.07 -10.83
C THR A 41 -12.56 3.31 -11.27
N LEU A 42 -13.48 3.49 -10.31
CA LEU A 42 -14.88 3.82 -10.60
C LEU A 42 -15.02 5.16 -11.31
N LEU A 43 -14.21 6.16 -10.95
CA LEU A 43 -14.19 7.45 -11.62
C LEU A 43 -13.73 7.33 -13.07
N ALA A 44 -12.68 6.55 -13.35
CA ALA A 44 -12.22 6.29 -14.71
C ALA A 44 -13.31 5.63 -15.58
N ILE A 45 -14.05 4.67 -14.99
CA ILE A 45 -15.21 4.02 -15.64
C ILE A 45 -16.34 5.03 -15.87
N ALA A 46 -16.68 5.85 -14.86
CA ALA A 46 -17.72 6.87 -14.95
C ALA A 46 -17.42 7.90 -16.03
N MET A 47 -16.14 8.25 -16.22
CA MET A 47 -15.65 9.12 -17.28
C MET A 47 -15.49 8.42 -18.65
N ARG A 48 -15.99 7.17 -18.78
CA ARG A 48 -16.00 6.37 -20.01
C ARG A 48 -14.60 6.21 -20.63
N ARG A 49 -13.57 6.14 -19.80
CA ARG A 49 -12.21 5.84 -20.26
C ARG A 49 -12.15 4.39 -20.77
N GLY A 50 -11.33 4.14 -21.80
CA GLY A 50 -11.20 2.81 -22.39
C GLY A 50 -10.65 1.78 -21.39
N CYS A 51 -10.93 0.50 -21.61
CA CYS A 51 -10.54 -0.59 -20.69
C CYS A 51 -9.05 -0.58 -20.34
N GLY A 52 -8.18 -0.27 -21.31
CA GLY A 52 -6.74 -0.14 -21.07
C GLY A 52 -6.41 0.99 -20.09
N SER A 53 -7.02 2.17 -20.25
CA SER A 53 -6.86 3.31 -19.34
C SER A 53 -7.38 3.00 -17.94
N VAL A 54 -8.55 2.35 -17.82
CA VAL A 54 -9.12 1.93 -16.53
C VAL A 54 -8.19 0.94 -15.82
N PHE A 55 -7.63 -0.02 -16.55
CA PHE A 55 -6.66 -0.97 -15.99
C PHE A 55 -5.38 -0.28 -15.51
N LEU A 56 -4.87 0.70 -16.27
CA LEU A 56 -3.72 1.50 -15.84
C LEU A 56 -4.00 2.34 -14.60
N VAL A 57 -5.19 2.93 -14.47
CA VAL A 57 -5.63 3.65 -13.26
C VAL A 57 -5.68 2.69 -12.07
N PHE A 58 -6.23 1.49 -12.25
CA PHE A 58 -6.25 0.47 -11.20
C PHE A 58 -4.84 0.11 -10.76
N LEU A 59 -3.93 -0.19 -11.68
CA LEU A 59 -2.54 -0.51 -11.35
C LEU A 59 -1.80 0.65 -10.68
N ALA A 60 -1.96 1.88 -11.18
CA ALA A 60 -1.31 3.06 -10.62
C ALA A 60 -1.79 3.39 -9.20
N SER A 61 -3.09 3.20 -8.92
CA SER A 61 -3.66 3.44 -7.59
C SER A 61 -3.33 2.36 -6.56
N LEU A 62 -2.85 1.18 -6.98
CA LEU A 62 -2.29 0.18 -6.07
C LEU A 62 -0.88 0.53 -5.56
N PHE A 63 -0.16 1.43 -6.23
CA PHE A 63 1.22 1.79 -5.83
C PHE A 63 1.29 2.41 -4.42
N PRO A 64 0.46 3.41 -4.07
CA PRO A 64 0.38 3.92 -2.69
C PRO A 64 0.09 2.82 -1.66
N MET A 65 -0.84 1.92 -1.95
CA MET A 65 -1.17 0.79 -1.06
C MET A 65 0.04 -0.11 -0.80
N ALA A 66 0.83 -0.40 -1.84
CA ALA A 66 2.04 -1.21 -1.68
C ALA A 66 3.07 -0.54 -0.76
N ILE A 67 3.26 0.78 -0.91
CA ILE A 67 4.16 1.55 -0.05
C ILE A 67 3.62 1.67 1.37
N GLU A 68 2.29 1.82 1.55
CA GLU A 68 1.65 1.83 2.87
C GLU A 68 1.85 0.51 3.62
N LEU A 69 1.72 -0.63 2.93
CA LEU A 69 1.99 -1.94 3.54
C LEU A 69 3.45 -2.08 4.00
N ILE A 70 4.39 -1.50 3.23
CA ILE A 70 5.81 -1.45 3.64
C ILE A 70 5.98 -0.54 4.85
N ASN A 71 5.35 0.64 4.84
CA ASN A 71 5.35 1.57 5.97
C ASN A 71 4.88 0.86 7.25
N THR A 72 3.68 0.27 7.23
CA THR A 72 3.14 -0.50 8.37
C THR A 72 4.09 -1.60 8.83
N ALA A 73 4.61 -2.41 7.92
CA ALA A 73 5.48 -3.53 8.29
C ALA A 73 6.78 -3.06 8.98
N VAL A 74 7.35 -1.93 8.53
CA VAL A 74 8.54 -1.37 9.16
C VAL A 74 8.21 -0.68 10.48
N GLU A 75 7.08 0.01 10.59
CA GLU A 75 6.61 0.59 11.86
C GLU A 75 6.38 -0.49 12.92
N GLU A 76 5.68 -1.59 12.58
CA GLU A 76 5.49 -2.74 13.46
C GLU A 76 6.84 -3.35 13.89
N PHE A 77 7.79 -3.47 12.95
CA PHE A 77 9.14 -3.97 13.26
C PHE A 77 9.88 -3.06 14.25
N VAL A 78 9.85 -1.75 14.02
CA VAL A 78 10.51 -0.75 14.87
C VAL A 78 9.87 -0.76 16.27
N ASP A 79 8.55 -0.75 16.35
CA ASP A 79 7.83 -0.75 17.63
C ASP A 79 8.08 -2.04 18.43
N ALA A 80 8.18 -3.19 17.74
CA ALA A 80 8.50 -4.47 18.38
C ALA A 80 9.92 -4.55 18.96
N HIS A 81 10.91 -3.83 18.40
CA HIS A 81 12.32 -3.92 18.82
C HIS A 81 12.76 -2.78 19.76
N PHE A 82 12.24 -1.57 19.56
CA PHE A 82 12.70 -0.39 20.29
C PHE A 82 11.72 0.05 21.39
N GLY A 83 10.49 -0.48 21.39
CA GLY A 83 9.46 -0.19 22.39
C GLY A 83 8.92 1.24 22.32
N PRO A 84 8.04 1.63 23.27
CA PRO A 84 7.33 2.92 23.24
C PRO A 84 8.19 4.12 23.73
N ALA A 85 9.45 3.91 24.07
CA ALA A 85 10.32 4.98 24.54
C ALA A 85 10.68 5.90 23.38
N TYR A 86 10.46 7.22 23.56
CA TYR A 86 10.81 8.21 22.55
C TYR A 86 12.32 8.19 22.27
N ARG A 87 12.67 7.96 21.00
CA ARG A 87 14.03 8.00 20.47
C ARG A 87 14.03 8.79 19.18
N GLU A 88 14.98 9.69 19.03
CA GLU A 88 15.07 10.56 17.85
C GLU A 88 15.31 9.75 16.57
N GLU A 89 16.04 8.64 16.67
CA GLU A 89 16.28 7.73 15.55
C GLU A 89 15.00 7.02 15.11
N VAL A 90 14.16 6.57 16.06
CA VAL A 90 12.86 5.93 15.76
C VAL A 90 11.94 6.92 15.07
N ARG A 91 11.90 8.17 15.54
CA ARG A 91 11.13 9.23 14.90
C ARG A 91 11.59 9.48 13.46
N ALA A 92 12.91 9.61 13.24
CA ALA A 92 13.45 9.85 11.91
C ALA A 92 13.11 8.71 10.91
N ILE A 93 13.10 7.46 11.38
CA ILE A 93 12.69 6.31 10.55
C ILE A 93 11.22 6.43 10.15
N LYS A 94 10.31 6.67 11.11
CA LYS A 94 8.86 6.79 10.84
C LYS A 94 8.54 7.97 9.93
N ASP A 95 9.19 9.11 10.15
CA ASP A 95 9.03 10.31 9.31
C ASP A 95 9.48 10.04 7.86
N THR A 96 10.56 9.28 7.68
CA THR A 96 11.07 8.91 6.34
C THR A 96 10.10 7.97 5.61
N LEU A 97 9.53 6.99 6.30
CA LEU A 97 8.55 6.07 5.69
C LEU A 97 7.24 6.80 5.33
N SER A 98 6.78 7.70 6.21
CA SER A 98 5.64 8.59 5.93
C SER A 98 5.89 9.48 4.71
N ALA A 99 7.11 9.99 4.54
CA ALA A 99 7.48 10.74 3.33
C ALA A 99 7.45 9.87 2.06
N ALA A 100 7.84 8.59 2.16
CA ALA A 100 7.74 7.65 1.05
C ALA A 100 6.28 7.39 0.65
N VAL A 101 5.38 7.23 1.62
CA VAL A 101 3.92 7.13 1.37
C VAL A 101 3.41 8.38 0.66
N LEU A 102 3.78 9.57 1.12
CA LEU A 102 3.37 10.84 0.49
C LEU A 102 3.80 10.91 -0.99
N LEU A 103 5.04 10.54 -1.29
CA LEU A 103 5.52 10.50 -2.67
C LEU A 103 4.77 9.44 -3.50
N ALA A 104 4.46 8.30 -2.91
CA ALA A 104 3.68 7.25 -3.57
C ALA A 104 2.28 7.73 -3.94
N LEU A 105 1.61 8.46 -3.04
CA LEU A 105 0.31 9.09 -3.29
C LEU A 105 0.38 10.07 -4.46
N ILE A 106 1.36 10.97 -4.46
CA ILE A 106 1.55 11.96 -5.53
C ILE A 106 1.76 11.27 -6.88
N ILE A 107 2.61 10.23 -6.92
CA ILE A 107 2.92 9.52 -8.15
C ILE A 107 1.70 8.72 -8.63
N GLY A 108 1.16 7.85 -7.78
CA GLY A 108 0.06 6.94 -8.13
C GLY A 108 -1.19 7.71 -8.54
N TYR A 109 -1.70 8.58 -7.66
CA TYR A 109 -2.91 9.35 -7.96
C TYR A 109 -2.64 10.48 -8.97
N GLY A 110 -1.43 11.01 -9.07
CA GLY A 110 -1.07 11.95 -10.15
C GLY A 110 -1.18 11.30 -11.54
N VAL A 111 -0.70 10.06 -11.68
CA VAL A 111 -0.89 9.28 -12.92
C VAL A 111 -2.38 9.00 -13.17
N CYS A 112 -3.14 8.63 -12.14
CA CYS A 112 -4.58 8.43 -12.26
C CYS A 112 -5.28 9.70 -12.77
N LEU A 113 -5.02 10.86 -12.16
CA LEU A 113 -5.60 12.14 -12.59
C LEU A 113 -5.25 12.46 -14.05
N LYS A 114 -4.00 12.24 -14.46
CA LYS A 114 -3.57 12.43 -15.84
C LYS A 114 -4.37 11.57 -16.81
N ILE A 115 -4.58 10.29 -16.50
CA ILE A 115 -5.31 9.36 -17.38
C ILE A 115 -6.82 9.65 -17.39
N ILE A 116 -7.36 10.08 -16.25
CA ILE A 116 -8.79 10.32 -16.06
C ILE A 116 -9.25 11.64 -16.67
N PHE A 117 -8.45 12.69 -16.63
CA PHE A 117 -8.86 14.05 -17.03
C PHE A 117 -8.21 14.58 -18.31
N PHE A 118 -7.08 14.00 -18.72
CA PHE A 118 -6.36 14.39 -19.94
C PHE A 118 -6.26 13.21 -20.92
#